data_AF-A0A7K4EB64-F1
#
_entry.id   AF-A0A7K4EB64-F1
#
_cell.length_a   1.000
_cell.length_b   1.000
_cell.length_c   1.000
_cell.angle_alpha   90.00
_cell.angle_beta   90.00
_cell.angle_gamma   90.00
#
_symmetry.space_group_name_H-M   'P 1'
#
loop_
_entity.id
_entity.type
_entity.pdbx_description
1 polymer ?
#
loop_
_entity_poly.entity_id
_entity_poly.type
_entity_poly.pdbx_seq_one_letter_code
_entity_poly.pdbx_strand_id
1 'polypeptide(L)'
;MMREGSLPAALAPAEPSARGARGWSGLVLQSLVLVVVLAAMAFAGISFWFCLPLALLVLWLPHLRSRPQPAQVAVHDPLTELTRDLAQVTSHNALSAAGVSYSVRQLADKLQSQLSSAAQIVNSAEVMIGTEKVTSQLSREALVAAQQAHESSAAGRLVLADSIQLMHLLSSRANASRELIEALHQRSEDIARVTLVIQAIASQTNLLALNAAIEAARAGEHGRGFAVVADEVRGLAGRTASATEEVGVMVADIQQRTAQVVEQIRGLSDDLHSGVAQVEHTGEQLDAIAGLAAGVEQQITEIAGGTETTRTQLDSLFQAVEQMRGDLAISDQQTQRLAQAAVQMEGQAENISERLAEVGLDDYHQRVFDLALRGARQIAERFEADIREGRISHDDLFDRQYQVLPGTRPARYRTRFDQYTDQVLPAIQEPLLREHEGLIYAIACTQQGYVPTHNNAFNQPLTGDEATDTAHNRSKRKFDDRTGIRCGSHQQRLLLQTYTRDTGELMHDLSVPIKVDGRHWGGLRLGYRPEKMPGTR
;
A
#
# COMPACT_ATOMS: atom_id res chain seq x y z
N MET A 1 33.24 -12.23 -11.18
CA MET A 1 34.59 -11.69 -10.91
C MET A 1 34.81 -11.78 -9.41
N MET A 2 35.31 -12.93 -8.93
CA MET A 2 35.58 -13.18 -7.51
C MET A 2 36.94 -12.57 -7.15
N ARG A 3 37.02 -11.85 -6.04
CA ARG A 3 38.27 -11.40 -5.43
C ARG A 3 38.46 -12.11 -4.09
N GLU A 4 39.60 -12.76 -4.02
CA GLU A 4 40.33 -13.41 -2.94
C GLU A 4 39.94 -12.98 -1.50
N GLY A 5 39.56 -13.98 -0.70
CA GLY A 5 39.49 -13.89 0.75
C GLY A 5 40.85 -14.23 1.37
N SER A 6 41.45 -13.24 2.02
CA SER A 6 42.63 -13.39 2.88
C SER A 6 42.21 -13.88 4.27
N LEU A 7 42.85 -14.96 4.73
CA LEU A 7 42.77 -15.47 6.10
C LEU A 7 43.45 -14.49 7.07
N PRO A 8 42.87 -14.14 8.24
CA PRO A 8 43.61 -13.49 9.30
C PRO A 8 44.35 -14.52 10.18
N ALA A 9 45.54 -14.09 10.61
CA ALA A 9 46.54 -14.86 11.32
C ALA A 9 46.13 -15.30 12.73
N ALA A 10 46.71 -16.43 13.15
CA ALA A 10 46.61 -16.99 14.49
C ALA A 10 47.09 -15.99 15.57
N LEU A 11 46.21 -15.70 16.53
CA LEU A 11 46.55 -15.01 17.77
C LEU A 11 46.96 -16.06 18.81
N ALA A 12 48.16 -15.89 19.37
CA ALA A 12 48.68 -16.68 20.48
C ALA A 12 47.80 -16.58 21.74
N PRO A 13 47.73 -17.60 22.60
CA PRO A 13 46.88 -17.56 23.78
C PRO A 13 47.46 -16.60 24.84
N ALA A 14 46.59 -15.76 25.38
CA ALA A 14 46.87 -14.94 26.56
C ALA A 14 46.80 -15.81 27.82
N GLU A 15 47.84 -15.76 28.65
CA GLU A 15 47.82 -16.39 29.99
C GLU A 15 46.74 -15.76 30.89
N PRO A 16 45.97 -16.56 31.66
CA PRO A 16 45.04 -16.01 32.63
C PRO A 16 45.78 -15.59 33.91
N SER A 17 45.66 -14.31 34.26
CA SER A 17 46.12 -13.77 35.55
C SER A 17 45.18 -14.18 36.69
N ALA A 18 45.48 -15.29 37.35
CA ALA A 18 44.80 -15.68 38.59
C ALA A 18 45.30 -14.85 39.78
N ARG A 19 44.69 -13.68 40.04
CA ARG A 19 44.75 -13.03 41.36
C ARG A 19 43.49 -13.37 42.15
N GLY A 20 43.47 -14.56 42.73
CA GLY A 20 42.44 -15.02 43.68
C GLY A 20 42.92 -14.87 45.13
N ALA A 21 42.29 -13.96 45.86
CA ALA A 21 42.30 -13.73 47.31
C ALA A 21 42.87 -14.87 48.21
N ARG A 22 44.17 -14.87 48.46
CA ARG A 22 44.79 -15.52 49.63
C ARG A 22 46.00 -14.68 50.08
N GLY A 23 46.00 -14.17 51.31
CA GLY A 23 47.25 -13.67 51.90
C GLY A 23 47.19 -12.68 53.06
N TRP A 24 46.05 -12.08 53.41
CA TRP A 24 46.07 -11.03 54.44
C TRP A 24 46.14 -11.59 55.88
N SER A 25 45.56 -12.76 56.16
CA SER A 25 45.60 -13.37 57.50
C SER A 25 46.97 -13.94 57.89
N GLY A 26 47.75 -14.42 56.91
CA GLY A 26 49.10 -14.94 57.15
C GLY A 26 50.12 -13.85 57.50
N LEU A 27 50.04 -12.71 56.79
CA LEU A 27 50.92 -11.56 57.02
C LEU A 27 50.69 -10.92 58.40
N VAL A 28 49.43 -10.79 58.83
CA VAL A 28 49.09 -10.21 60.14
C VAL A 28 49.62 -11.09 61.29
N LEU A 29 49.51 -12.42 61.18
CA LEU A 29 50.03 -13.33 62.20
C LEU A 29 51.56 -13.28 62.31
N GLN A 30 52.25 -13.15 61.16
CA GLN A 30 53.71 -13.02 61.11
C GLN A 30 54.21 -11.70 61.72
N SER A 31 53.52 -10.60 61.45
CA SER A 31 53.84 -9.30 62.06
C SER A 31 53.70 -9.34 63.58
N LEU A 32 52.67 -10.03 64.09
CA LEU A 32 52.42 -10.13 65.53
C LEU A 32 53.50 -10.96 66.26
N VAL A 33 53.95 -12.05 65.66
CA VAL A 33 55.06 -12.87 66.19
C VAL A 33 56.39 -12.12 66.15
N LEU A 34 56.66 -11.36 65.07
CA LEU A 34 57.87 -10.54 64.96
C LEU A 34 57.91 -9.43 66.03
N VAL A 35 56.76 -8.82 66.33
CA VAL A 35 56.63 -7.82 67.40
C VAL A 35 56.91 -8.43 68.79
N VAL A 36 56.45 -9.65 69.05
CA VAL A 36 56.75 -10.36 70.31
C VAL A 36 58.25 -10.68 70.44
N VAL A 37 58.92 -11.08 69.36
CA VAL A 37 60.37 -11.33 69.35
C VAL A 37 61.17 -10.04 69.59
N LEU A 38 60.75 -8.93 68.98
CA LEU A 38 61.38 -7.62 69.18
C LEU A 38 61.13 -7.07 70.60
N ALA A 39 59.94 -7.30 71.17
CA ALA A 39 59.64 -6.92 72.55
C ALA A 39 60.46 -7.74 73.56
N ALA A 40 60.69 -9.03 73.31
CA ALA A 40 61.55 -9.89 74.13
C ALA A 40 63.02 -9.42 74.11
N MET A 41 63.50 -8.90 72.97
CA MET A 41 64.84 -8.28 72.89
C MET A 41 64.93 -6.97 73.68
N ALA A 42 63.86 -6.15 73.67
CA ALA A 42 63.87 -4.83 74.32
C ALA A 42 63.72 -4.90 75.84
N PHE A 43 62.94 -5.85 76.38
CA PHE A 43 62.61 -5.90 77.81
C PHE A 43 63.30 -7.02 78.60
N ALA A 44 63.71 -8.12 77.97
CA ALA A 44 64.27 -9.29 78.68
C ALA A 44 65.78 -9.50 78.51
N GLY A 45 66.49 -8.59 77.83
CA GLY A 45 67.96 -8.62 77.69
C GLY A 45 68.50 -9.80 76.87
N ILE A 46 67.66 -10.43 76.04
CA ILE A 46 68.03 -11.59 75.23
C ILE A 46 68.91 -11.15 74.05
N SER A 47 70.08 -11.78 73.90
CA SER A 47 71.07 -11.45 72.87
C SER A 47 70.52 -11.65 71.44
N PHE A 48 70.83 -10.70 70.55
CA PHE A 48 70.43 -10.67 69.13
C PHE A 48 70.63 -12.01 68.40
N TRP A 49 71.70 -12.73 68.73
CA TRP A 49 72.06 -14.00 68.11
C TRP A 49 71.09 -15.15 68.41
N PHE A 50 70.33 -15.09 69.51
CA PHE A 50 69.31 -16.10 69.84
C PHE A 50 67.98 -15.84 69.14
N CYS A 51 67.64 -14.58 68.85
CA CYS A 51 66.36 -14.21 68.22
C CYS A 51 66.40 -14.33 66.69
N LEU A 52 67.58 -14.15 66.07
CA LEU A 52 67.78 -14.22 64.63
C LEU A 52 67.28 -15.54 63.97
N PRO A 53 67.61 -16.75 64.47
CA PRO A 53 67.14 -17.99 63.86
C PRO A 53 65.62 -18.18 64.00
N LEU A 54 65.02 -17.71 65.11
CA LEU A 54 63.58 -17.82 65.33
C LEU A 54 62.76 -16.91 64.39
N ALA A 55 63.25 -15.68 64.18
CA ALA A 55 62.64 -14.73 63.25
C ALA A 55 62.75 -15.21 61.78
N LEU A 56 63.89 -15.78 61.40
CA LEU A 56 64.08 -16.38 60.07
C LEU A 56 63.14 -17.58 59.84
N LEU A 57 62.88 -18.38 60.88
CA LEU A 57 62.00 -19.55 60.80
C LEU A 57 60.52 -19.15 60.61
N VAL A 58 60.06 -18.06 61.23
CA VAL A 58 58.69 -17.51 61.07
C VAL A 58 58.48 -16.89 59.67
N LEU A 59 59.52 -16.28 59.12
CA LEU A 59 59.52 -15.76 57.73
C LEU A 59 59.51 -16.89 56.69
N TRP A 60 60.18 -18.00 56.94
CA TRP A 60 60.26 -19.15 56.02
C TRP A 60 59.13 -20.18 56.15
N LEU A 61 58.37 -20.17 57.25
CA LEU A 61 57.27 -21.11 57.50
C LEU A 61 56.23 -21.24 56.37
N PRO A 62 55.75 -20.16 55.70
CA PRO A 62 54.81 -20.29 54.59
C PRO A 62 55.44 -20.87 53.33
N HIS A 63 56.76 -20.77 53.15
CA HIS A 63 57.46 -21.38 52.01
C HIS A 63 57.69 -22.89 52.21
N LEU A 64 57.88 -23.34 53.46
CA LEU A 64 58.06 -24.76 53.80
C LEU A 64 56.73 -25.56 53.84
N ARG A 65 55.58 -24.90 53.88
CA ARG A 65 54.24 -25.52 53.82
C ARG A 65 53.68 -25.68 52.41
N SER A 66 54.35 -25.15 51.39
CA SER A 66 54.05 -25.44 50.00
C SER A 66 54.55 -26.83 49.62
N ARG A 67 53.90 -27.87 50.16
CA ARG A 67 53.88 -29.15 49.45
C ARG A 67 53.30 -28.86 48.07
N PRO A 68 53.98 -29.20 46.96
CA PRO A 68 53.28 -29.32 45.70
C PRO A 68 52.24 -30.41 45.94
N GLN A 69 50.98 -30.01 46.00
CA GLN A 69 49.90 -30.93 45.70
C GLN A 69 50.27 -31.44 44.30
N PRO A 70 50.49 -32.75 44.08
CA PRO A 70 50.66 -33.22 42.73
C PRO A 70 49.44 -32.70 41.97
N ALA A 71 49.68 -31.84 40.98
CA ALA A 71 48.65 -31.50 40.03
C ALA A 71 48.14 -32.86 39.56
N GLN A 72 46.85 -33.13 39.80
CA GLN A 72 46.18 -34.13 39.00
C GLN A 72 46.40 -33.65 37.57
N VAL A 73 47.35 -34.26 36.88
CA VAL A 73 47.44 -34.17 35.44
C VAL A 73 46.11 -34.76 35.01
N ALA A 74 45.13 -33.88 34.75
CA ALA A 74 43.99 -34.25 33.94
C ALA A 74 44.63 -34.83 32.69
N VAL A 75 44.45 -36.13 32.50
CA VAL A 75 44.83 -36.80 31.27
C VAL A 75 44.08 -36.03 30.19
N HIS A 76 44.78 -35.19 29.44
CA HIS A 76 44.25 -34.55 28.26
C HIS A 76 44.06 -35.67 27.24
N ASP A 77 42.87 -36.29 27.29
CA ASP A 77 42.48 -37.33 26.36
C ASP A 77 42.17 -36.66 25.02
N PRO A 78 42.96 -36.90 23.95
CA PRO A 78 42.71 -36.33 22.62
C PRO A 78 41.32 -36.67 22.10
N LEU A 79 40.73 -37.77 22.59
CA LEU A 79 39.36 -38.16 22.28
C LEU A 79 38.35 -37.15 22.81
N THR A 80 38.58 -36.57 23.99
CA THR A 80 37.67 -35.58 24.62
C THR A 80 37.68 -34.23 23.88
N GLU A 81 38.83 -33.84 23.32
CA GLU A 81 38.93 -32.62 22.50
C GLU A 81 38.23 -32.81 21.15
N LEU A 82 38.45 -33.95 20.50
CA LEU A 82 37.78 -34.29 19.25
C LEU A 82 36.26 -34.41 19.41
N THR A 83 35.77 -35.01 20.50
CA THR A 83 34.32 -35.10 20.78
C THR A 83 33.72 -33.73 21.05
N ARG A 84 34.46 -32.83 21.72
CA ARG A 84 34.03 -31.44 21.93
C ARG A 84 33.92 -30.68 20.60
N ASP A 85 34.95 -30.75 19.76
CA ASP A 85 34.94 -30.09 18.44
C ASP A 85 33.82 -30.64 17.53
N LEU A 86 33.64 -31.96 17.52
CA LEU A 86 32.54 -32.60 16.78
C LEU A 86 31.17 -32.18 17.31
N ALA A 87 30.99 -32.09 18.63
CA ALA A 87 29.74 -31.64 19.24
C ALA A 87 29.43 -30.19 18.85
N GLN A 88 30.43 -29.31 18.90
CA GLN A 88 30.29 -27.91 18.53
C GLN A 88 29.95 -27.74 17.03
N VAL A 89 30.64 -28.44 16.13
CA VAL A 89 30.36 -28.42 14.68
C VAL A 89 28.98 -28.98 14.38
N THR A 90 28.60 -30.06 15.05
CA THR A 90 27.27 -30.70 14.89
C THR A 90 26.16 -29.75 15.34
N SER A 91 26.33 -29.12 16.49
CA SER A 91 25.42 -28.09 17.00
C SER A 91 25.30 -26.92 16.03
N HIS A 92 26.42 -26.42 15.50
CA HIS A 92 26.42 -25.35 14.49
C HIS A 92 25.70 -25.74 13.20
N ASN A 93 25.91 -26.96 12.70
CA ASN A 93 25.23 -27.47 11.52
C ASN A 93 23.72 -27.61 11.75
N ALA A 94 23.31 -28.11 12.92
CA ALA A 94 21.91 -28.24 13.30
C ALA A 94 21.22 -26.86 13.40
N LEU A 95 21.90 -25.87 13.99
CA LEU A 95 21.41 -24.48 14.07
C LEU A 95 21.26 -23.87 12.68
N SER A 96 22.26 -24.05 11.82
CA SER A 96 22.24 -23.54 10.45
C SER A 96 21.10 -24.18 9.64
N ALA A 97 20.91 -25.50 9.77
CA ALA A 97 19.83 -26.21 9.10
C ALA A 97 18.46 -25.72 9.55
N ALA A 98 18.23 -25.53 10.86
CA ALA A 98 16.98 -25.00 11.39
C ALA A 98 16.71 -23.55 10.92
N GLY A 99 17.74 -22.72 10.81
CA GLY A 99 17.65 -21.36 10.24
C GLY A 99 17.29 -21.36 8.75
N VAL A 100 17.86 -22.30 7.97
CA VAL A 100 17.52 -22.50 6.56
C VAL A 100 16.07 -22.99 6.41
N SER A 101 15.64 -24.00 7.19
CA SER A 101 14.26 -24.51 7.21
C SER A 101 13.23 -23.42 7.50
N TYR A 102 13.55 -22.46 8.36
CA TYR A 102 12.70 -21.30 8.63
C TYR A 102 12.65 -20.34 7.44
N SER A 103 13.82 -19.95 6.90
CA SER A 103 13.92 -19.07 5.74
C SER A 103 13.21 -19.63 4.50
N VAL A 104 13.30 -20.95 4.28
CA VAL A 104 12.61 -21.66 3.20
C VAL A 104 11.09 -21.51 3.28
N ARG A 105 10.51 -21.62 4.48
CA ARG A 105 9.06 -21.44 4.68
C ARG A 105 8.63 -20.01 4.34
N GLN A 106 9.37 -19.02 4.84
CA GLN A 106 9.10 -17.62 4.50
C GLN A 106 9.22 -17.34 2.99
N LEU A 107 10.20 -17.97 2.33
CA LEU A 107 10.37 -17.86 0.88
C LEU A 107 9.20 -18.48 0.13
N ALA A 108 8.73 -19.67 0.54
CA ALA A 108 7.58 -20.33 -0.08
C ALA A 108 6.31 -19.46 0.00
N ASP A 109 6.02 -18.89 1.18
CA ASP A 109 4.90 -17.96 1.36
C ASP A 109 5.01 -16.73 0.45
N LYS A 110 6.25 -16.21 0.31
CA LYS A 110 6.51 -15.05 -0.55
C LYS A 110 6.33 -15.38 -2.03
N LEU A 111 6.77 -16.55 -2.48
CA LEU A 111 6.58 -17.04 -3.85
C LEU A 111 5.09 -17.19 -4.18
N GLN A 112 4.29 -17.75 -3.26
CA GLN A 112 2.85 -17.88 -3.43
C GLN A 112 2.17 -16.51 -3.57
N SER A 113 2.57 -15.55 -2.73
CA SER A 113 2.10 -14.17 -2.83
C SER A 113 2.47 -13.54 -4.19
N GLN A 114 3.70 -13.74 -4.67
CA GLN A 114 4.13 -13.23 -5.98
C GLN A 114 3.34 -13.85 -7.14
N LEU A 115 3.02 -15.15 -7.10
CA LEU A 115 2.16 -15.79 -8.11
C LEU A 115 0.76 -15.17 -8.13
N SER A 116 0.17 -14.90 -6.96
CA SER A 116 -1.15 -14.25 -6.89
C SER A 116 -1.12 -12.83 -7.48
N SER A 117 -0.06 -12.06 -7.21
CA SER A 117 0.15 -10.74 -7.79
C SER A 117 0.32 -10.79 -9.31
N ALA A 118 1.06 -11.77 -9.83
CA ALA A 118 1.22 -11.97 -11.27
C ALA A 118 -0.13 -12.26 -11.95
N ALA A 119 -0.97 -13.11 -11.36
CA ALA A 119 -2.32 -13.38 -11.87
C ALA A 119 -3.20 -12.12 -11.87
N GLN A 120 -3.12 -11.29 -10.82
CA GLN A 120 -3.85 -10.03 -10.76
C GLN A 120 -3.39 -9.03 -11.83
N ILE A 121 -2.08 -8.99 -12.14
CA ILE A 121 -1.53 -8.17 -13.23
C ILE A 121 -2.13 -8.59 -14.58
N VAL A 122 -2.23 -9.90 -14.86
CA VAL A 122 -2.85 -10.42 -16.09
C VAL A 122 -4.31 -10.00 -16.19
N ASN A 123 -5.10 -10.19 -15.13
CA ASN A 123 -6.51 -9.79 -15.13
C ASN A 123 -6.68 -8.27 -15.36
N SER A 124 -5.79 -7.46 -14.77
CA SER A 124 -5.80 -6.01 -14.97
C SER A 124 -5.47 -5.64 -16.41
N ALA A 125 -4.53 -6.35 -17.04
CA ALA A 125 -4.18 -6.18 -18.44
C ALA A 125 -5.34 -6.54 -19.38
N GLU A 126 -6.10 -7.60 -19.09
CA GLU A 126 -7.30 -7.96 -19.86
C GLU A 126 -8.38 -6.88 -19.82
N VAL A 127 -8.64 -6.30 -18.64
CA VAL A 127 -9.56 -5.16 -18.49
C VAL A 127 -9.07 -3.96 -19.30
N MET A 128 -7.76 -3.71 -19.33
CA MET A 128 -7.17 -2.62 -20.11
C MET A 128 -7.34 -2.84 -21.62
N ILE A 129 -7.19 -4.06 -22.12
CA ILE A 129 -7.50 -4.42 -23.53
C ILE A 129 -8.96 -4.13 -23.87
N GLY A 130 -9.87 -4.51 -22.97
CA GLY A 130 -11.31 -4.22 -23.13
C GLY A 130 -11.58 -2.71 -23.20
N THR A 131 -10.92 -1.95 -22.34
CA THR A 131 -11.03 -0.49 -22.29
C THR A 131 -10.49 0.16 -23.56
N GLU A 132 -9.32 -0.26 -24.05
CA GLU A 132 -8.73 0.23 -25.31
C GLU A 132 -9.65 0.00 -26.51
N LYS A 133 -10.33 -1.15 -26.57
CA LYS A 133 -11.30 -1.43 -27.62
C LYS A 133 -12.48 -0.46 -27.59
N VAL A 134 -13.01 -0.16 -26.40
CA VAL A 134 -14.09 0.81 -26.21
C VAL A 134 -13.62 2.22 -26.57
N THR A 135 -12.42 2.62 -26.12
CA THR A 135 -11.80 3.90 -26.48
C THR A 135 -11.69 4.05 -28.00
N SER A 136 -11.15 3.05 -28.70
CA SER A 136 -11.04 3.08 -30.17
C SER A 136 -12.40 3.23 -30.88
N GLN A 137 -13.44 2.59 -30.35
CA GLN A 137 -14.80 2.72 -30.89
C GLN A 137 -15.34 4.14 -30.67
N LEU A 138 -15.30 4.65 -29.44
CA LEU A 138 -15.80 5.98 -29.10
C LEU A 138 -15.04 7.09 -29.85
N SER A 139 -13.72 6.92 -30.05
CA SER A 139 -12.93 7.84 -30.86
C SER A 139 -13.37 7.87 -32.33
N ARG A 140 -13.77 6.75 -32.93
CA ARG A 140 -14.31 6.73 -34.29
C ARG A 140 -15.67 7.41 -34.37
N GLU A 141 -16.53 7.17 -33.40
CA GLU A 141 -17.86 7.83 -33.33
C GLU A 141 -17.70 9.35 -33.19
N ALA A 142 -16.78 9.80 -32.32
CA ALA A 142 -16.45 11.20 -32.16
C ALA A 142 -15.87 11.82 -33.44
N LEU A 143 -15.06 11.06 -34.21
CA LEU A 143 -14.48 11.53 -35.48
C LEU A 143 -15.57 11.80 -36.50
N VAL A 144 -16.50 10.85 -36.65
CA VAL A 144 -17.64 10.99 -37.56
C VAL A 144 -18.51 12.19 -37.16
N ALA A 145 -18.76 12.38 -35.86
CA ALA A 145 -19.52 13.52 -35.37
C ALA A 145 -18.82 14.86 -35.64
N ALA A 146 -17.50 14.92 -35.45
CA ALA A 146 -16.70 16.12 -35.74
C ALA A 146 -16.72 16.45 -37.24
N GLN A 147 -16.52 15.46 -38.10
CA GLN A 147 -16.60 15.62 -39.56
C GLN A 147 -17.98 16.14 -39.99
N GLN A 148 -19.05 15.55 -39.46
CA GLN A 148 -20.41 16.00 -39.74
C GLN A 148 -20.66 17.44 -39.29
N ALA A 149 -20.14 17.85 -38.13
CA ALA A 149 -20.24 19.22 -37.65
C ALA A 149 -19.47 20.19 -38.56
N HIS A 150 -18.26 19.82 -38.98
CA HIS A 150 -17.46 20.61 -39.90
C HIS A 150 -18.15 20.80 -41.27
N GLU A 151 -18.68 19.72 -41.85
CA GLU A 151 -19.45 19.77 -43.10
C GLU A 151 -20.73 20.62 -42.97
N SER A 152 -21.47 20.46 -41.87
CA SER A 152 -22.70 21.21 -41.63
C SER A 152 -22.43 22.70 -41.44
N SER A 153 -21.35 23.07 -40.73
CA SER A 153 -20.91 24.46 -40.63
C SER A 153 -20.49 25.02 -41.98
N ALA A 154 -19.76 24.25 -42.79
CA ALA A 154 -19.37 24.67 -44.14
C ALA A 154 -20.58 24.91 -45.05
N ALA A 155 -21.57 24.02 -45.03
CA ALA A 155 -22.82 24.20 -45.76
C ALA A 155 -23.62 25.41 -45.24
N GLY A 156 -23.70 25.58 -43.92
CA GLY A 156 -24.35 26.73 -43.30
C GLY A 156 -23.75 28.06 -43.73
N ARG A 157 -22.41 28.15 -43.84
CA ARG A 157 -21.71 29.35 -44.33
C ARG A 157 -22.08 29.71 -45.77
N LEU A 158 -22.26 28.73 -46.64
CA LEU A 158 -22.71 28.98 -48.02
C LEU A 158 -24.11 29.62 -48.03
N VAL A 159 -25.02 29.10 -47.21
CA VAL A 159 -26.39 29.65 -47.08
C VAL A 159 -26.38 31.06 -46.49
N LEU A 160 -25.51 31.34 -45.51
CA LEU A 160 -25.37 32.70 -44.97
C LEU A 160 -24.80 33.67 -46.01
N ALA A 161 -23.82 33.24 -46.81
CA ALA A 161 -23.26 34.07 -47.89
C ALA A 161 -24.33 34.46 -48.91
N ASP A 162 -25.17 33.51 -49.34
CA ASP A 162 -26.31 33.77 -50.21
C ASP A 162 -27.32 34.73 -49.56
N SER A 163 -27.54 34.60 -48.25
CA SER A 163 -28.44 35.47 -47.49
C SER A 163 -27.92 36.91 -47.43
N ILE A 164 -26.61 37.11 -47.22
CA ILE A 164 -25.98 38.45 -47.25
C ILE A 164 -26.14 39.09 -48.64
N GLN A 165 -25.92 38.32 -49.71
CA GLN A 165 -26.13 38.82 -51.07
C GLN A 165 -27.59 39.25 -51.31
N LEU A 166 -28.55 38.46 -50.84
CA LEU A 166 -29.97 38.80 -50.93
C LEU A 166 -30.30 40.08 -50.16
N MET A 167 -29.75 40.26 -48.96
CA MET A 167 -29.93 41.49 -48.16
C MET A 167 -29.37 42.72 -48.87
N HIS A 168 -28.19 42.63 -49.48
CA HIS A 168 -27.63 43.72 -50.30
C HIS A 168 -28.52 44.05 -51.50
N LEU A 169 -29.08 43.04 -52.18
CA LEU A 169 -30.01 43.25 -53.28
C LEU A 169 -31.30 43.94 -52.81
N LEU A 170 -31.86 43.53 -51.67
CA LEU A 170 -33.04 44.15 -51.07
C LEU A 170 -32.76 45.61 -50.66
N SER A 171 -31.59 45.89 -50.09
CA SER A 171 -31.16 47.24 -49.73
C SER A 171 -31.06 48.14 -50.98
N SER A 172 -30.48 47.63 -52.07
CA SER A 172 -30.43 48.34 -53.36
C SER A 172 -31.84 48.63 -53.90
N ARG A 173 -32.77 47.66 -53.83
CA ARG A 173 -34.17 47.85 -54.25
C ARG A 173 -34.94 48.86 -53.38
N ALA A 174 -34.70 48.86 -52.06
CA ALA A 174 -35.27 49.84 -51.15
C ALA A 174 -34.79 51.26 -51.49
N ASN A 175 -33.49 51.44 -51.76
CA ASN A 175 -32.93 52.72 -52.20
C ASN A 175 -33.52 53.20 -53.52
N ALA A 176 -33.65 52.31 -54.52
CA ALA A 176 -34.28 52.66 -55.79
C ALA A 176 -35.77 53.06 -55.62
N SER A 177 -36.49 52.37 -54.73
CA SER A 177 -37.89 52.71 -54.40
C SER A 177 -37.97 54.09 -53.74
N ARG A 178 -37.02 54.42 -52.87
CA ARG A 178 -36.92 55.75 -52.23
C ARG A 178 -36.78 56.86 -53.27
N GLU A 179 -35.92 56.68 -54.27
CA GLU A 179 -35.70 57.66 -55.34
C GLU A 179 -36.97 57.90 -56.18
N LEU A 180 -37.71 56.83 -56.53
CA LEU A 180 -38.97 56.96 -57.26
C LEU A 180 -40.04 57.71 -56.46
N ILE A 181 -40.09 57.49 -55.15
CA ILE A 181 -41.05 58.14 -54.25
C ILE A 181 -40.67 59.60 -54.00
N GLU A 182 -39.39 59.92 -53.90
CA GLU A 182 -38.90 61.30 -53.84
C GLU A 182 -39.26 62.07 -55.13
N ALA A 183 -39.11 61.44 -56.29
CA ALA A 183 -39.54 62.01 -57.56
C ALA A 183 -41.07 62.25 -57.60
N LEU A 184 -41.87 61.34 -57.04
CA LEU A 184 -43.31 61.51 -56.90
C LEU A 184 -43.67 62.66 -55.95
N HIS A 185 -42.93 62.80 -54.84
CA HIS A 185 -43.08 63.91 -53.91
C HIS A 185 -42.86 65.26 -54.61
N GLN A 186 -41.76 65.37 -55.36
CA GLN A 186 -41.43 66.59 -56.10
C GLN A 186 -42.47 66.93 -57.18
N ARG A 187 -42.94 65.91 -57.93
CA ARG A 187 -44.02 66.08 -58.91
C ARG A 187 -45.33 66.53 -58.26
N SER A 188 -45.64 66.04 -57.06
CA SER A 188 -46.82 66.44 -56.32
C SER A 188 -46.72 67.89 -55.84
N GLU A 189 -45.54 68.35 -55.40
CA GLU A 189 -45.31 69.78 -55.13
C GLU A 189 -45.49 70.66 -56.37
N ASP A 190 -44.97 70.23 -57.53
CA ASP A 190 -45.14 70.96 -58.79
C ASP A 190 -46.63 71.14 -59.12
N ILE A 191 -47.41 70.07 -58.99
CA ILE A 191 -48.87 70.09 -59.21
C ILE A 191 -49.53 71.02 -58.18
N ALA A 192 -49.18 70.94 -56.90
CA ALA A 192 -49.71 71.83 -55.87
C ALA A 192 -49.50 73.31 -56.22
N ARG A 193 -48.30 73.67 -56.68
CA ARG A 193 -48.00 75.05 -57.12
C ARG A 193 -48.82 75.47 -58.33
N VAL A 194 -48.98 74.60 -59.33
CA VAL A 194 -49.82 74.88 -60.51
C VAL A 194 -51.29 75.06 -60.11
N THR A 195 -51.80 74.20 -59.24
CA THR A 195 -53.18 74.27 -58.73
C THR A 195 -53.44 75.58 -57.98
N LEU A 196 -52.48 76.08 -57.19
CA LEU A 196 -52.57 77.39 -56.54
C LEU A 196 -52.62 78.55 -57.54
N VAL A 197 -51.84 78.50 -58.62
CA VAL A 197 -51.88 79.51 -59.69
C VAL A 197 -53.23 79.49 -60.40
N ILE A 198 -53.77 78.32 -60.72
CA ILE A 198 -55.09 78.20 -61.35
C ILE A 198 -56.20 78.69 -60.41
N GLN A 199 -56.12 78.39 -59.11
CA GLN A 199 -57.05 78.92 -58.10
C GLN A 199 -57.02 80.46 -58.08
N ALA A 200 -55.82 81.05 -58.12
CA ALA A 200 -55.65 82.51 -58.17
C ALA A 200 -56.23 83.11 -59.45
N ILE A 201 -55.98 82.48 -60.62
CA ILE A 201 -56.56 82.89 -61.90
C ILE A 201 -58.08 82.81 -61.84
N ALA A 202 -58.65 81.69 -61.38
CA ALA A 202 -60.09 81.50 -61.25
C ALA A 202 -60.73 82.57 -60.34
N SER A 203 -60.10 82.88 -59.21
CA SER A 203 -60.53 83.96 -58.32
C SER A 203 -60.48 85.34 -59.00
N GLN A 204 -59.40 85.64 -59.73
CA GLN A 204 -59.26 86.89 -60.48
C GLN A 204 -60.27 87.00 -61.63
N THR A 205 -60.51 85.92 -62.37
CA THR A 205 -61.52 85.84 -63.42
C THR A 205 -62.92 86.02 -62.85
N ASN A 206 -63.22 85.43 -61.68
CA ASN A 206 -64.48 85.61 -60.98
C ASN A 206 -64.69 87.09 -60.58
N LEU A 207 -63.65 87.78 -60.09
CA LEU A 207 -63.70 89.21 -59.79
C LEU A 207 -63.86 90.09 -61.04
N LEU A 208 -63.16 89.77 -62.13
CA LEU A 208 -63.29 90.45 -63.42
C LEU A 208 -64.70 90.30 -64.00
N ALA A 209 -65.23 89.08 -63.97
CA ALA A 209 -66.58 88.76 -64.41
C ALA A 209 -67.64 89.48 -63.56
N LEU A 210 -67.43 89.56 -62.24
CA LEU A 210 -68.29 90.34 -61.34
C LEU A 210 -68.28 91.83 -61.70
N ASN A 211 -67.10 92.42 -61.90
CA ASN A 211 -66.98 93.83 -62.32
C ASN A 211 -67.64 94.08 -63.69
N ALA A 212 -67.49 93.15 -64.64
CA ALA A 212 -68.14 93.22 -65.94
C ALA A 212 -69.67 93.10 -65.84
N ALA A 213 -70.19 92.22 -64.99
CA ALA A 213 -71.62 92.09 -64.74
C ALA A 213 -72.21 93.37 -64.11
N ILE A 214 -71.48 94.00 -63.18
CA ILE A 214 -71.87 95.29 -62.57
C ILE A 214 -71.94 96.39 -63.65
N GLU A 215 -70.93 96.51 -64.50
CA GLU A 215 -70.90 97.56 -65.52
C GLU A 215 -71.91 97.30 -66.65
N ALA A 216 -72.16 96.03 -66.99
CA ALA A 216 -73.23 95.63 -67.91
C ALA A 216 -74.62 95.98 -67.37
N ALA A 217 -74.86 95.79 -66.06
CA ALA A 217 -76.09 96.24 -65.41
C ALA A 217 -76.22 97.77 -65.41
N ARG A 218 -75.09 98.49 -65.30
CA ARG A 218 -75.01 99.95 -65.31
C ARG A 218 -75.33 100.56 -66.68
N ALA A 219 -75.00 99.86 -67.77
CA ALA A 219 -75.32 100.24 -69.15
C ALA A 219 -76.80 100.02 -69.55
N GLY A 220 -77.64 99.47 -68.66
CA GLY A 220 -79.07 99.28 -68.89
C GLY A 220 -79.36 98.30 -70.04
N GLU A 221 -80.34 98.62 -70.90
CA GLU A 221 -80.75 97.75 -72.02
C GLU A 221 -79.62 97.48 -73.04
N HIS A 222 -78.66 98.39 -73.18
CA HIS A 222 -77.51 98.21 -74.08
C HIS A 222 -76.46 97.21 -73.56
N GLY A 223 -76.45 96.92 -72.24
CA GLY A 223 -75.51 95.99 -71.60
C GLY A 223 -76.03 94.56 -71.44
N ARG A 224 -77.28 94.29 -71.83
CA ARG A 224 -78.01 93.04 -71.50
C ARG A 224 -77.32 91.77 -72.04
N GLY A 225 -76.76 91.82 -73.25
CA GLY A 225 -76.00 90.70 -73.83
C GLY A 225 -74.64 90.48 -73.14
N PHE A 226 -73.99 91.55 -72.67
CA PHE A 226 -72.75 91.48 -71.91
C PHE A 226 -72.96 90.91 -70.51
N ALA A 227 -74.09 91.20 -69.86
CA ALA A 227 -74.42 90.68 -68.54
C ALA A 227 -74.52 89.14 -68.52
N VAL A 228 -75.14 88.55 -69.55
CA VAL A 228 -75.27 87.08 -69.68
C VAL A 228 -73.90 86.42 -69.84
N VAL A 229 -73.01 87.00 -70.66
CA VAL A 229 -71.65 86.48 -70.82
C VAL A 229 -70.85 86.62 -69.52
N ALA A 230 -70.99 87.73 -68.81
CA ALA A 230 -70.31 87.95 -67.54
C ALA A 230 -70.76 86.95 -66.46
N ASP A 231 -72.06 86.64 -66.36
CA ASP A 231 -72.56 85.62 -65.43
C ASP A 231 -72.09 84.20 -65.78
N GLU A 232 -72.02 83.85 -67.07
CA GLU A 232 -71.50 82.54 -67.52
C GLU A 232 -69.99 82.41 -67.20
N VAL A 233 -69.19 83.46 -67.46
CA VAL A 233 -67.77 83.49 -67.09
C VAL A 233 -67.59 83.39 -65.57
N ARG A 234 -68.45 84.03 -64.78
CA ARG A 234 -68.45 83.94 -63.32
C ARG A 234 -68.75 82.51 -62.85
N GLY A 235 -69.77 81.87 -63.42
CA GLY A 235 -70.12 80.48 -63.15
C GLY A 235 -68.99 79.51 -63.50
N LEU A 236 -68.32 79.72 -64.65
CA LEU A 236 -67.17 78.94 -65.08
C LEU A 236 -65.98 79.11 -64.13
N ALA A 237 -65.68 80.35 -63.73
CA ALA A 237 -64.62 80.65 -62.77
C ALA A 237 -64.88 80.00 -61.39
N GLY A 238 -66.13 80.01 -60.91
CA GLY A 238 -66.52 79.31 -59.68
C GLY A 238 -66.33 77.80 -59.78
N ARG A 239 -66.74 77.17 -60.88
CA ARG A 239 -66.53 75.73 -61.12
C ARG A 239 -65.05 75.37 -61.21
N THR A 240 -64.24 76.22 -61.85
CA THR A 240 -62.78 76.05 -61.91
C THR A 240 -62.20 76.08 -60.51
N ALA A 241 -62.57 77.07 -59.67
CA ALA A 241 -62.07 77.20 -58.30
C ALA A 241 -62.41 75.98 -57.41
N SER A 242 -63.64 75.45 -57.48
CA SER A 242 -63.98 74.22 -56.74
C SER A 242 -63.20 73.01 -57.26
N ALA A 243 -63.04 72.86 -58.57
CA ALA A 243 -62.29 71.75 -59.15
C ALA A 243 -60.81 71.79 -58.74
N THR A 244 -60.18 72.98 -58.71
CA THR A 244 -58.81 73.11 -58.22
C THR A 244 -58.68 72.91 -56.72
N GLU A 245 -59.69 73.25 -55.92
CA GLU A 245 -59.71 72.91 -54.49
C GLU A 245 -59.73 71.39 -54.26
N GLU A 246 -60.57 70.64 -55.00
CA GLU A 246 -60.59 69.18 -54.97
C GLU A 246 -59.24 68.56 -55.37
N VAL A 247 -58.61 69.08 -56.43
CA VAL A 247 -57.25 68.65 -56.83
C VAL A 247 -56.24 68.96 -55.72
N GLY A 248 -56.36 70.10 -55.04
CA GLY A 248 -55.51 70.46 -53.91
C GLY A 248 -55.60 69.43 -52.76
N VAL A 249 -56.82 68.99 -52.42
CA VAL A 249 -57.03 67.94 -51.42
C VAL A 249 -56.42 66.60 -51.85
N MET A 250 -56.59 66.20 -53.11
CA MET A 250 -55.99 64.96 -53.65
C MET A 250 -54.45 65.00 -53.61
N VAL A 251 -53.85 66.12 -53.98
CA VAL A 251 -52.39 66.30 -53.94
C VAL A 251 -51.86 66.26 -52.49
N ALA A 252 -52.59 66.85 -51.54
CA ALA A 252 -52.23 66.76 -50.13
C ALA A 252 -52.28 65.32 -49.60
N ASP A 253 -53.29 64.53 -49.98
CA ASP A 253 -53.36 63.10 -49.62
C ASP A 253 -52.20 62.30 -50.24
N ILE A 254 -51.86 62.57 -51.51
CA ILE A 254 -50.69 61.96 -52.17
C ILE A 254 -49.41 62.31 -51.40
N GLN A 255 -49.19 63.58 -51.05
CA GLN A 255 -48.00 64.01 -50.29
C GLN A 255 -47.92 63.31 -48.93
N GLN A 256 -49.02 63.24 -48.19
CA GLN A 256 -49.08 62.56 -46.90
C GLN A 256 -48.75 61.07 -47.02
N ARG A 257 -49.36 60.36 -47.97
CA ARG A 257 -49.09 58.93 -48.20
C ARG A 257 -47.65 58.70 -48.65
N THR A 258 -47.12 59.56 -49.51
CA THR A 258 -45.73 59.51 -49.98
C THR A 258 -44.76 59.63 -48.80
N ALA A 259 -45.00 60.59 -47.88
CA ALA A 259 -44.20 60.73 -46.66
C ALA A 259 -44.25 59.48 -45.76
N GLN A 260 -45.41 58.85 -45.62
CA GLN A 260 -45.55 57.59 -44.88
C GLN A 260 -44.73 56.46 -45.50
N VAL A 261 -44.74 56.33 -46.84
CA VAL A 261 -43.95 55.28 -47.52
C VAL A 261 -42.45 55.56 -47.41
N VAL A 262 -42.00 56.82 -47.46
CA VAL A 262 -40.58 57.16 -47.23
C VAL A 262 -40.13 56.70 -45.85
N GLU A 263 -40.95 56.92 -44.81
CA GLU A 263 -40.63 56.47 -43.46
C GLU A 263 -40.57 54.94 -43.34
N GLN A 264 -41.49 54.23 -44.00
CA GLN A 264 -41.45 52.77 -44.08
C GLN A 264 -40.20 52.25 -44.79
N ILE A 265 -39.75 52.91 -45.86
CA ILE A 265 -38.53 52.54 -46.57
C ILE A 265 -37.29 52.77 -45.69
N ARG A 266 -37.25 53.86 -44.92
CA ARG A 266 -36.16 54.09 -43.95
C ARG A 266 -36.10 52.98 -42.90
N GLY A 267 -37.24 52.64 -42.29
CA GLY A 267 -37.31 51.53 -41.33
C GLY A 267 -36.84 50.21 -41.94
N LEU A 268 -37.27 49.90 -43.17
CA LEU A 268 -36.80 48.71 -43.90
C LEU A 268 -35.28 48.73 -44.13
N SER A 269 -34.68 49.87 -44.47
CA SER A 269 -33.22 49.99 -44.63
C SER A 269 -32.47 49.73 -43.32
N ASP A 270 -32.97 50.22 -42.20
CA ASP A 270 -32.37 49.99 -40.87
C ASP A 270 -32.51 48.52 -40.44
N ASP A 271 -33.66 47.90 -40.69
CA ASP A 271 -33.90 46.47 -40.44
C ASP A 271 -32.97 45.58 -41.29
N LEU A 272 -32.78 45.92 -42.57
CA LEU A 272 -31.87 45.19 -43.46
C LEU A 272 -30.41 45.32 -43.00
N HIS A 273 -29.99 46.50 -42.55
CA HIS A 273 -28.63 46.71 -42.04
C HIS A 273 -28.38 45.88 -40.77
N SER A 274 -29.33 45.88 -39.85
CA SER A 274 -29.29 45.05 -38.64
C SER A 274 -29.31 43.56 -38.97
N GLY A 275 -30.09 43.17 -39.98
CA GLY A 275 -30.17 41.79 -40.49
C GLY A 275 -28.83 41.28 -41.02
N VAL A 276 -28.09 42.10 -41.77
CA VAL A 276 -26.73 41.75 -42.25
C VAL A 276 -25.80 41.49 -41.07
N ALA A 277 -25.74 42.40 -40.10
CA ALA A 277 -24.88 42.25 -38.92
C ALA A 277 -25.19 40.95 -38.13
N GLN A 278 -26.47 40.58 -38.00
CA GLN A 278 -26.87 39.35 -37.34
C GLN A 278 -26.46 38.09 -38.11
N VAL A 279 -26.54 38.11 -39.44
CA VAL A 279 -26.12 37.01 -40.31
C VAL A 279 -24.60 36.84 -40.29
N GLU A 280 -23.85 37.95 -40.30
CA GLU A 280 -22.38 37.93 -40.15
C GLU A 280 -21.97 37.33 -38.81
N HIS A 281 -22.60 37.75 -37.71
CA HIS A 281 -22.32 37.17 -36.39
C HIS A 281 -22.63 35.66 -36.33
N THR A 282 -23.70 35.22 -36.99
CA THR A 282 -24.01 33.79 -37.12
C THR A 282 -22.92 33.05 -37.91
N GLY A 283 -22.33 33.69 -38.91
CA GLY A 283 -21.18 33.17 -39.67
C GLY A 283 -19.95 32.94 -38.78
N GLU A 284 -19.61 33.91 -37.92
CA GLU A 284 -18.52 33.78 -36.95
C GLU A 284 -18.73 32.59 -36.00
N GLN A 285 -19.97 32.35 -35.57
CA GLN A 285 -20.30 31.20 -34.73
C GLN A 285 -20.12 29.86 -35.46
N LEU A 286 -20.49 29.78 -36.74
CA LEU A 286 -20.25 28.58 -37.54
C LEU A 286 -18.74 28.33 -37.76
N ASP A 287 -17.93 29.37 -37.93
CA ASP A 287 -16.47 29.27 -37.99
C ASP A 287 -15.88 28.74 -36.68
N ALA A 288 -16.37 29.23 -35.54
CA ALA A 288 -15.97 28.71 -34.23
C ALA A 288 -16.32 27.22 -34.09
N ILE A 289 -17.51 26.79 -34.53
CA ILE A 289 -17.92 25.38 -34.50
C ILE A 289 -17.02 24.52 -35.41
N ALA A 290 -16.70 25.00 -36.62
CA ALA A 290 -15.80 24.29 -37.53
C ALA A 290 -14.38 24.16 -36.93
N GLY A 291 -13.88 25.20 -36.25
CA GLY A 291 -12.60 25.14 -35.54
C GLY A 291 -12.60 24.16 -34.37
N LEU A 292 -13.68 24.11 -33.59
CA LEU A 292 -13.86 23.12 -32.51
C LEU A 292 -13.88 21.69 -33.06
N ALA A 293 -14.59 21.46 -34.17
CA ALA A 293 -14.63 20.16 -34.84
C ALA A 293 -13.22 19.72 -35.28
N ALA A 294 -12.45 20.60 -35.93
CA ALA A 294 -11.06 20.30 -36.30
C ALA A 294 -10.17 19.99 -35.09
N GLY A 295 -10.39 20.67 -33.96
CA GLY A 295 -9.71 20.36 -32.70
C GLY A 295 -10.02 18.96 -32.18
N VAL A 296 -11.27 18.51 -32.29
CA VAL A 296 -11.67 17.14 -31.92
C VAL A 296 -10.99 16.10 -32.83
N GLU A 297 -10.91 16.35 -34.13
CA GLU A 297 -10.21 15.46 -35.07
C GLU A 297 -8.72 15.28 -34.71
N GLN A 298 -8.05 16.37 -34.31
CA GLN A 298 -6.68 16.31 -33.84
C GLN A 298 -6.56 15.50 -32.54
N GLN A 299 -7.41 15.74 -31.56
CA GLN A 299 -7.41 14.99 -30.29
C GLN A 299 -7.62 13.49 -30.52
N ILE A 300 -8.48 13.12 -31.48
CA ILE A 300 -8.69 11.71 -31.83
C ILE A 300 -7.43 11.07 -32.42
N THR A 301 -6.67 11.83 -33.20
CA THR A 301 -5.37 11.38 -33.73
C THR A 301 -4.37 11.11 -32.61
N GLU A 302 -4.32 11.98 -31.59
CA GLU A 302 -3.49 11.79 -30.39
C GLU A 302 -3.94 10.57 -29.58
N ILE A 303 -5.25 10.38 -29.39
CA ILE A 303 -5.81 9.19 -28.72
C ILE A 303 -5.44 7.91 -29.47
N ALA A 304 -5.51 7.90 -30.80
CA ALA A 304 -5.10 6.75 -31.60
C ALA A 304 -3.60 6.42 -31.42
N GLY A 305 -2.72 7.43 -31.37
CA GLY A 305 -1.31 7.24 -31.05
C GLY A 305 -1.06 6.70 -29.63
N GLY A 306 -1.83 7.20 -28.66
CA GLY A 306 -1.82 6.69 -27.28
C GLY A 306 -2.25 5.22 -27.19
N THR A 307 -3.33 4.86 -27.90
CA THR A 307 -3.87 3.49 -27.98
C THR A 307 -2.80 2.50 -28.49
N GLU A 308 -2.06 2.85 -29.56
CA GLU A 308 -1.01 1.97 -30.09
C GLU A 308 0.17 1.82 -29.11
N THR A 309 0.51 2.91 -28.41
CA THR A 309 1.53 2.87 -27.36
C THR A 309 1.11 1.95 -26.21
N THR A 310 -0.13 2.06 -25.73
CA THR A 310 -0.68 1.16 -24.71
C THR A 310 -0.65 -0.29 -25.17
N ARG A 311 -1.00 -0.56 -26.43
CA ARG A 311 -0.95 -1.92 -27.01
C ARG A 311 0.44 -2.53 -26.94
N THR A 312 1.47 -1.74 -27.29
CA THR A 312 2.87 -2.17 -27.22
C THR A 312 3.33 -2.42 -25.78
N GLN A 313 2.88 -1.59 -24.83
CA GLN A 313 3.17 -1.77 -23.41
C GLN A 313 2.51 -3.02 -22.83
N LEU A 314 1.27 -3.32 -23.25
CA LEU A 314 0.57 -4.56 -22.90
C LEU A 314 1.31 -5.79 -23.40
N ASP A 315 1.75 -5.79 -24.66
CA ASP A 315 2.54 -6.89 -25.22
C ASP A 315 3.83 -7.13 -24.42
N SER A 316 4.51 -6.04 -24.01
CA SER A 316 5.72 -6.12 -23.16
C SER A 316 5.41 -6.62 -21.75
N LEU A 317 4.28 -6.22 -21.18
CA LEU A 317 3.82 -6.65 -19.86
C LEU A 317 3.51 -8.15 -19.85
N PHE A 318 2.85 -8.68 -20.87
CA PHE A 318 2.62 -10.13 -20.98
C PHE A 318 3.92 -10.93 -21.04
N GLN A 319 4.91 -10.47 -21.80
CA GLN A 319 6.23 -11.10 -21.85
C GLN A 319 6.91 -11.08 -20.47
N ALA A 320 6.86 -9.94 -19.76
CA ALA A 320 7.45 -9.80 -18.44
C ALA A 320 6.77 -10.71 -17.39
N VAL A 321 5.44 -10.84 -17.45
CA VAL A 321 4.69 -11.73 -16.55
C VAL A 321 5.00 -13.20 -16.85
N GLU A 322 5.08 -13.58 -18.13
CA GLU A 322 5.42 -14.96 -18.48
C GLU A 322 6.84 -15.34 -18.04
N GLN A 323 7.80 -14.42 -18.22
CA GLN A 323 9.15 -14.59 -17.69
C GLN A 323 9.13 -14.73 -16.15
N MET A 324 8.38 -13.88 -15.46
CA MET A 324 8.23 -13.95 -14.00
C MET A 324 7.65 -15.29 -13.55
N ARG A 325 6.65 -15.83 -14.25
CA ARG A 325 6.10 -17.16 -13.94
C ARG A 325 7.15 -18.26 -14.10
N GLY A 326 8.00 -18.17 -15.12
CA GLY A 326 9.15 -19.05 -15.29
C GLY A 326 10.14 -18.97 -14.13
N ASP A 327 10.54 -17.76 -13.74
CA ASP A 327 11.47 -17.52 -12.64
C ASP A 327 10.91 -18.00 -11.29
N LEU A 328 9.61 -17.82 -11.06
CA LEU A 328 8.90 -18.30 -9.87
C LEU A 328 8.85 -19.83 -9.82
N ALA A 329 8.61 -20.50 -10.95
CA ALA A 329 8.62 -21.96 -11.02
C ALA A 329 10.02 -22.54 -10.71
N ILE A 330 11.08 -21.90 -11.20
CA ILE A 330 12.46 -22.26 -10.88
C ILE A 330 12.74 -22.02 -9.38
N SER A 331 12.30 -20.89 -8.85
CA SER A 331 12.48 -20.53 -7.44
C SER A 331 11.74 -21.47 -6.50
N ASP A 332 10.53 -21.90 -6.86
CA ASP A 332 9.77 -22.92 -6.11
C ASP A 332 10.53 -24.25 -6.07
N GLN A 333 11.03 -24.71 -7.23
CA GLN A 333 11.84 -25.93 -7.29
C GLN A 333 13.12 -25.84 -6.44
N GLN A 334 13.81 -24.69 -6.46
CA GLN A 334 14.98 -24.46 -5.62
C GLN A 334 14.64 -24.44 -4.13
N THR A 335 13.52 -23.81 -3.77
CA THR A 335 13.01 -23.73 -2.39
C THR A 335 12.71 -25.13 -1.85
N GLN A 336 12.05 -25.99 -2.65
CA GLN A 336 11.79 -27.38 -2.28
C GLN A 336 13.07 -28.20 -2.09
N ARG A 337 14.08 -28.02 -2.96
CA ARG A 337 15.39 -28.69 -2.81
C ARG A 337 16.11 -28.22 -1.55
N LEU A 338 16.06 -26.92 -1.26
CA LEU A 338 16.66 -26.35 -0.06
C LEU A 338 15.98 -26.85 1.22
N ALA A 339 14.64 -27.00 1.19
CA ALA A 339 13.87 -27.62 2.26
C ALA A 339 14.35 -29.05 2.54
N GLN A 340 14.48 -29.86 1.49
CA GLN A 340 14.95 -31.24 1.61
C GLN A 340 16.38 -31.33 2.15
N ALA A 341 17.28 -30.46 1.67
CA ALA A 341 18.66 -30.40 2.15
C ALA A 341 18.74 -30.01 3.64
N ALA A 342 17.93 -29.05 4.08
CA ALA A 342 17.86 -28.65 5.48
C ALA A 342 17.36 -29.80 6.38
N VAL A 343 16.29 -30.49 5.97
CA VAL A 343 15.74 -31.66 6.69
C VAL A 343 16.76 -32.80 6.77
N GLN A 344 17.54 -33.03 5.71
CA GLN A 344 18.62 -34.02 5.71
C GLN A 344 19.76 -33.62 6.66
N MET A 345 20.16 -32.34 6.65
CA MET A 345 21.21 -31.82 7.53
C MET A 345 20.80 -31.88 9.01
N GLU A 346 19.55 -31.54 9.34
CA GLU A 346 18.98 -31.73 10.68
C GLU A 346 19.07 -33.20 11.11
N GLY A 347 18.66 -34.14 10.24
CA GLY A 347 18.73 -35.58 10.54
C GLY A 347 20.17 -36.10 10.70
N GLN A 348 21.12 -35.60 9.92
CA GLN A 348 22.53 -35.94 10.07
C GLN A 348 23.10 -35.40 11.37
N ALA A 349 22.78 -34.16 11.73
CA ALA A 349 23.26 -33.57 12.97
C ALA A 349 22.68 -34.29 14.20
N GLU A 350 21.40 -34.64 14.19
CA GLU A 350 20.77 -35.48 15.21
C GLU A 350 21.50 -36.83 15.37
N ASN A 351 21.86 -37.50 14.27
CA ASN A 351 22.56 -38.78 14.32
C ASN A 351 23.99 -38.66 14.89
N ILE A 352 24.69 -37.59 14.54
CA ILE A 352 26.04 -37.33 15.07
C ILE A 352 25.96 -37.01 16.56
N SER A 353 25.01 -36.17 17.00
CA SER A 353 24.79 -35.87 18.41
C SER A 353 24.45 -37.11 19.23
N GLU A 354 23.66 -38.03 18.67
CA GLU A 354 23.37 -39.33 19.29
C GLU A 354 24.66 -40.14 19.50
N ARG A 355 25.48 -40.31 18.45
CA ARG A 355 26.74 -41.06 18.53
C ARG A 355 27.74 -40.43 19.50
N LEU A 356 27.79 -39.09 19.56
CA LEU A 356 28.64 -38.38 20.51
C LEU A 356 28.20 -38.60 21.95
N ALA A 357 26.89 -38.76 22.21
CA ALA A 357 26.39 -39.09 23.54
C ALA A 357 26.83 -40.46 24.06
N GLU A 358 27.23 -41.38 23.17
CA GLU A 358 27.79 -42.68 23.55
C GLU A 358 29.25 -42.58 24.02
N VAL A 359 30.01 -41.62 23.50
CA VAL A 359 31.45 -41.47 23.73
C VAL A 359 31.77 -40.36 24.74
N GLY A 360 30.89 -39.36 24.86
CA GLY A 360 31.01 -38.22 25.77
C GLY A 360 30.61 -36.92 25.06
N LEU A 361 29.66 -36.17 25.63
CA LEU A 361 29.30 -34.85 25.13
C LEU A 361 30.30 -33.79 25.64
N ASP A 362 30.28 -32.61 25.02
CA ASP A 362 30.94 -31.44 25.60
C ASP A 362 30.36 -31.08 26.98
N ASP A 363 31.09 -30.27 27.76
CA ASP A 363 30.71 -29.91 29.13
C ASP A 363 29.36 -29.17 29.19
N TYR A 364 28.95 -28.51 28.11
CA TYR A 364 27.71 -27.74 28.05
C TYR A 364 26.49 -28.67 27.91
N HIS A 365 26.50 -29.52 26.90
CA HIS A 365 25.45 -30.50 26.63
C HIS A 365 25.44 -31.63 27.65
N GLN A 366 26.60 -32.04 28.18
CA GLN A 366 26.70 -33.09 29.20
C GLN A 366 25.99 -32.68 30.51
N ARG A 367 26.14 -31.42 30.96
CA ARG A 367 25.42 -30.93 32.15
C ARG A 367 23.92 -30.99 31.98
N VAL A 368 23.41 -30.60 30.81
CA VAL A 368 21.98 -30.66 30.50
C VAL A 368 21.52 -32.12 30.39
N PHE A 369 22.32 -32.99 29.78
CA PHE A 369 22.03 -34.42 29.71
C PHE A 369 21.92 -35.06 31.09
N ASP A 370 22.85 -34.76 32.00
CA ASP A 370 22.84 -35.27 33.36
C ASP A 370 21.62 -34.76 34.15
N LEU A 371 21.24 -33.50 33.94
CA LEU A 371 20.00 -32.93 34.49
C LEU A 371 18.76 -33.65 33.97
N ALA A 372 18.69 -33.90 32.66
CA ALA A 372 17.57 -34.62 32.05
C ALA A 372 17.47 -36.05 32.60
N LEU A 373 18.60 -36.77 32.71
CA LEU A 373 18.60 -38.13 33.24
C LEU A 373 18.13 -38.16 34.71
N ARG A 374 18.59 -37.22 35.54
CA ARG A 374 18.14 -37.08 36.93
C ARG A 374 16.66 -36.76 37.01
N GLY A 375 16.18 -35.77 36.25
CA GLY A 375 14.78 -35.36 36.25
C GLY A 375 13.85 -36.47 35.77
N ALA A 376 14.22 -37.19 34.71
CA ALA A 376 13.41 -38.28 34.17
C ALA A 376 13.31 -39.44 35.17
N ARG A 377 14.42 -39.73 35.87
CA ARG A 377 14.44 -40.70 36.97
C ARG A 377 13.55 -40.27 38.13
N GLN A 378 13.63 -39.01 38.56
CA GLN A 378 12.77 -38.48 39.63
C GLN A 378 11.28 -38.54 39.26
N ILE A 379 10.93 -38.24 38.00
CA ILE A 379 9.55 -38.35 37.50
C ILE A 379 9.11 -39.81 37.53
N ALA A 380 9.93 -40.73 37.02
CA ALA A 380 9.62 -42.16 37.02
C ALA A 380 9.42 -42.70 38.44
N GLU A 381 10.38 -42.48 39.35
CA GLU A 381 10.31 -42.93 40.75
C GLU A 381 9.08 -42.34 41.46
N ARG A 382 8.74 -41.09 41.17
CA ARG A 382 7.55 -40.45 41.74
C ARG A 382 6.25 -41.03 41.19
N PHE A 383 6.18 -41.28 39.88
CA PHE A 383 5.01 -41.92 39.25
C PHE A 383 4.81 -43.33 39.80
N GLU A 384 5.88 -44.13 39.92
CA GLU A 384 5.83 -45.49 40.49
C GLU A 384 5.45 -45.49 41.98
N ALA A 385 5.91 -44.50 42.75
CA ALA A 385 5.50 -44.33 44.15
C ALA A 385 4.01 -43.99 44.26
N ASP A 386 3.54 -42.99 43.51
CA ASP A 386 2.13 -42.55 43.55
C ASP A 386 1.16 -43.62 42.99
N ILE A 387 1.61 -44.48 42.06
CA ILE A 387 0.84 -45.67 41.63
C ILE A 387 0.71 -46.67 42.79
N ARG A 388 1.81 -46.97 43.49
CA ARG A 388 1.80 -47.89 44.65
C ARG A 388 0.95 -47.36 45.80
N GLU A 389 0.91 -46.05 45.98
CA GLU A 389 0.09 -45.36 46.98
C GLU A 389 -1.38 -45.18 46.54
N GLY A 390 -1.74 -45.57 45.31
CA GLY A 390 -3.11 -45.48 44.79
C GLY A 390 -3.57 -44.05 44.46
N ARG A 391 -2.65 -43.10 44.31
CA ARG A 391 -2.96 -41.70 43.93
C ARG A 391 -3.30 -41.55 42.45
N ILE A 392 -2.81 -42.45 41.60
CA ILE A 392 -3.19 -42.57 40.18
C ILE A 392 -3.11 -44.05 39.77
N SER A 393 -4.03 -44.53 38.93
CA SER A 393 -3.93 -45.88 38.40
C SER A 393 -2.93 -45.96 37.23
N HIS A 394 -2.37 -47.14 37.00
CA HIS A 394 -1.52 -47.37 35.84
C HIS A 394 -2.25 -47.04 34.51
N ASP A 395 -3.54 -47.37 34.41
CA ASP A 395 -4.32 -47.09 33.19
C ASP A 395 -4.57 -45.58 32.99
N ASP A 396 -4.80 -44.83 34.08
CA ASP A 396 -4.97 -43.38 34.02
C ASP A 396 -3.69 -42.68 33.56
N LEU A 397 -2.53 -43.06 34.12
CA LEU A 397 -1.24 -42.46 33.77
C LEU A 397 -0.85 -42.73 32.30
N PHE A 398 -1.22 -43.89 31.79
CA PHE A 398 -0.96 -44.31 30.41
C PHE A 398 -2.11 -44.01 29.45
N ASP A 399 -3.13 -43.27 29.86
CA ASP A 399 -4.22 -42.83 28.98
C ASP A 399 -3.67 -42.03 27.79
N ARG A 400 -4.20 -42.28 26.60
CA ARG A 400 -3.84 -41.56 25.37
C ARG A 400 -5.07 -41.01 24.65
N GLN A 401 -6.22 -40.99 25.32
CA GLN A 401 -7.46 -40.44 24.80
C GLN A 401 -7.52 -38.92 25.02
N TYR A 402 -6.88 -38.19 24.12
CA TYR A 402 -6.85 -36.72 24.18
C TYR A 402 -8.19 -36.13 23.71
N GLN A 403 -8.91 -35.47 24.62
CA GLN A 403 -10.16 -34.77 24.31
C GLN A 403 -9.89 -33.29 24.10
N VAL A 404 -10.28 -32.74 22.94
CA VAL A 404 -10.09 -31.32 22.63
C VAL A 404 -10.91 -30.45 23.61
N LEU A 405 -10.28 -29.40 24.14
CA LEU A 405 -10.94 -28.37 24.92
C LEU A 405 -11.59 -27.35 23.96
N PRO A 406 -12.93 -27.16 24.00
CA PRO A 406 -13.61 -26.21 23.14
C PRO A 406 -13.15 -24.77 23.39
N GLY A 407 -13.11 -23.95 22.33
CA GLY A 407 -12.84 -22.51 22.44
C GLY A 407 -11.37 -22.12 22.66
N THR A 408 -10.42 -23.05 22.55
CA THR A 408 -8.97 -22.75 22.70
C THR A 408 -8.27 -22.67 21.34
N ARG A 409 -7.44 -21.64 21.14
CA ARG A 409 -6.51 -21.50 20.00
C ARG A 409 -5.10 -21.14 20.49
N PRO A 410 -4.04 -21.91 20.18
CA PRO A 410 -4.02 -23.23 19.53
C PRO A 410 -4.82 -24.30 20.30
N ALA A 411 -5.15 -25.41 19.63
CA ALA A 411 -5.94 -26.48 20.22
C ALA A 411 -5.28 -27.08 21.46
N ARG A 412 -6.07 -27.23 22.52
CA ARG A 412 -5.66 -27.85 23.79
C ARG A 412 -6.45 -29.11 24.04
N TYR A 413 -5.90 -29.98 24.87
CA TYR A 413 -6.46 -31.29 25.13
C TYR A 413 -6.48 -31.59 26.62
N ARG A 414 -7.45 -32.40 27.03
CA ARG A 414 -7.51 -33.00 28.36
C ARG A 414 -7.37 -34.53 28.29
N THR A 415 -6.76 -35.11 29.31
CA THR A 415 -6.57 -36.56 29.52
C THR A 415 -6.67 -36.91 31.01
N ARG A 416 -6.81 -38.21 31.32
CA ARG A 416 -7.11 -38.70 32.67
C ARG A 416 -6.03 -38.39 33.71
N PHE A 417 -4.77 -38.24 33.30
CA PHE A 417 -3.65 -37.95 34.20
C PHE A 417 -3.35 -36.46 34.40
N ASP A 418 -4.08 -35.56 33.75
CA ASP A 418 -3.74 -34.14 33.73
C ASP A 418 -3.65 -33.49 35.11
N GLN A 419 -4.71 -33.67 35.91
CA GLN A 419 -4.80 -33.10 37.25
C GLN A 419 -3.68 -33.64 38.15
N TYR A 420 -3.31 -34.91 37.97
CA TYR A 420 -2.21 -35.53 38.69
C TYR A 420 -0.87 -34.91 38.29
N THR A 421 -0.59 -34.81 36.99
CA THR A 421 0.66 -34.21 36.51
C THR A 421 0.79 -32.73 36.86
N ASP A 422 -0.31 -31.98 36.91
CA ASP A 422 -0.31 -30.56 37.32
C ASP A 422 0.12 -30.38 38.78
N GLN A 423 -0.10 -31.39 39.64
CA GLN A 423 0.32 -31.37 41.04
C GLN A 423 1.76 -31.89 41.24
N VAL A 424 2.21 -32.80 40.38
CA VAL A 424 3.46 -33.55 40.60
C VAL A 424 4.62 -32.97 39.81
N LEU A 425 4.44 -32.68 38.53
CA LEU A 425 5.53 -32.32 37.63
C LEU A 425 6.21 -30.98 38.00
N PRO A 426 5.51 -29.91 38.42
CA PRO A 426 6.17 -28.64 38.73
C PRO A 426 7.23 -28.76 39.83
N ALA A 427 7.01 -29.62 40.82
CA ALA A 427 7.96 -29.85 41.91
C ALA A 427 9.29 -30.47 41.44
N ILE A 428 9.31 -31.10 40.26
CA ILE A 428 10.49 -31.71 39.65
C ILE A 428 11.04 -30.84 38.51
N GLN A 429 10.17 -30.26 37.68
CA GLN A 429 10.55 -29.43 36.53
C GLN A 429 11.21 -28.11 36.94
N GLU A 430 10.65 -27.41 37.94
CA GLU A 430 11.11 -26.07 38.33
C GLU A 430 12.51 -26.05 38.95
N PRO A 431 12.91 -27.00 39.82
CA PRO A 431 14.29 -27.08 40.31
C PRO A 431 15.32 -27.23 39.20
N LEU A 432 15.04 -28.04 38.17
CA LEU A 432 15.97 -28.28 37.06
C LEU A 432 16.35 -26.98 36.33
N LEU A 433 15.39 -26.06 36.16
CA LEU A 433 15.62 -24.78 35.50
C LEU A 433 16.64 -23.88 36.24
N ARG A 434 16.83 -24.08 37.55
CA ARG A 434 17.77 -23.30 38.36
C ARG A 434 19.18 -23.84 38.33
N GLU A 435 19.37 -25.07 37.85
CA GLU A 435 20.66 -25.76 37.85
C GLU A 435 21.49 -25.50 36.58
N HIS A 436 20.93 -24.85 35.55
CA HIS A 436 21.67 -24.48 34.35
C HIS A 436 21.19 -23.17 33.74
N GLU A 437 22.09 -22.20 33.57
CA GLU A 437 21.77 -20.83 33.11
C GLU A 437 21.17 -20.75 31.69
N GLY A 438 21.44 -21.75 30.85
CA GLY A 438 20.92 -21.83 29.50
C GLY A 438 19.49 -22.36 29.39
N LEU A 439 18.95 -22.99 30.46
CA LEU A 439 17.63 -23.64 30.41
C LEU A 439 16.50 -22.63 30.32
N ILE A 440 15.58 -22.88 29.40
CA ILE A 440 14.36 -22.09 29.15
C ILE A 440 13.13 -22.85 29.62
N TYR A 441 13.09 -24.16 29.36
CA TYR A 441 12.01 -25.02 29.80
C TYR A 441 12.48 -26.41 30.18
N ALA A 442 11.75 -27.02 31.10
CA ALA A 442 11.86 -28.42 31.49
C ALA A 442 10.45 -29.00 31.50
N ILE A 443 10.16 -29.92 30.58
CA ILE A 443 8.79 -30.42 30.37
C ILE A 443 8.78 -31.93 30.18
N ALA A 444 7.79 -32.60 30.75
CA ALA A 444 7.52 -33.99 30.45
C ALA A 444 6.50 -34.05 29.31
N CYS A 445 6.71 -34.90 28.33
CA CYS A 445 5.78 -35.08 27.21
C CYS A 445 5.51 -36.56 26.96
N THR A 446 4.32 -36.90 26.48
CA THR A 446 4.01 -38.28 26.08
C THR A 446 4.62 -38.61 24.72
N GLN A 447 4.58 -39.89 24.33
CA GLN A 447 5.02 -40.37 23.02
C GLN A 447 4.36 -39.67 21.82
N GLN A 448 3.15 -39.12 21.98
CA GLN A 448 2.45 -38.39 20.92
C GLN A 448 2.73 -36.88 20.98
N GLY A 449 3.74 -36.44 21.74
CA GLY A 449 4.13 -35.03 21.87
C GLY A 449 3.19 -34.20 22.74
N TYR A 450 2.34 -34.84 23.56
CA TYR A 450 1.44 -34.11 24.45
C TYR A 450 2.17 -33.67 25.71
N VAL A 451 2.10 -32.38 26.02
CA VAL A 451 2.70 -31.77 27.22
C VAL A 451 1.59 -31.49 28.23
N PRO A 452 1.39 -32.35 29.24
CA PRO A 452 0.35 -32.14 30.24
C PRO A 452 0.59 -30.88 31.06
N THR A 453 1.81 -30.70 31.55
CA THR A 453 2.15 -29.61 32.46
C THR A 453 3.51 -29.04 32.04
N HIS A 454 3.49 -27.79 31.61
CA HIS A 454 4.68 -27.02 31.28
C HIS A 454 5.21 -26.32 32.54
N ASN A 455 6.48 -25.92 32.53
CA ASN A 455 7.04 -25.06 33.59
C ASN A 455 6.27 -23.73 33.70
N ASN A 456 6.29 -23.14 34.89
CA ASN A 456 5.45 -22.03 35.33
C ASN A 456 5.48 -20.82 34.38
N ALA A 457 6.65 -20.50 33.81
CA ALA A 457 6.81 -19.40 32.87
C ALA A 457 5.91 -19.53 31.63
N PHE A 458 5.61 -20.76 31.22
CA PHE A 458 4.74 -21.07 30.08
C PHE A 458 3.47 -21.81 30.51
N ASN A 459 3.02 -21.61 31.75
CA ASN A 459 1.78 -22.18 32.27
C ASN A 459 0.86 -21.08 32.87
N GLN A 460 0.86 -19.90 32.26
CA GLN A 460 0.08 -18.75 32.73
C GLN A 460 -1.43 -18.92 32.44
N PRO A 461 -2.36 -18.36 33.24
CA PRO A 461 -3.79 -18.42 32.94
C PRO A 461 -4.12 -17.89 31.53
N LEU A 462 -5.12 -18.50 30.88
CA LEU A 462 -5.58 -18.09 29.55
C LEU A 462 -6.20 -16.69 29.57
N THR A 463 -5.84 -15.86 28.59
CA THR A 463 -6.36 -14.50 28.44
C THR A 463 -7.43 -14.37 27.34
N GLY A 464 -7.47 -15.33 26.40
CA GLY A 464 -8.36 -15.30 25.23
C GLY A 464 -7.77 -14.58 24.01
N ASP A 465 -6.58 -14.00 24.13
CA ASP A 465 -5.79 -13.46 23.02
C ASP A 465 -4.82 -14.52 22.48
N GLU A 466 -4.95 -14.87 21.21
CA GLU A 466 -4.22 -15.99 20.59
C GLU A 466 -2.70 -15.80 20.63
N ALA A 467 -2.20 -14.58 20.42
CA ALA A 467 -0.77 -14.29 20.45
C ALA A 467 -0.19 -14.44 21.86
N THR A 468 -0.88 -13.88 22.86
CA THR A 468 -0.49 -13.95 24.27
C THR A 468 -0.54 -15.37 24.81
N ASP A 469 -1.62 -16.10 24.52
CA ASP A 469 -1.83 -17.47 24.97
C ASP A 469 -0.84 -18.44 24.32
N THR A 470 -0.49 -18.23 23.04
CA THR A 470 0.54 -19.02 22.34
C THR A 470 1.92 -18.86 22.96
N ALA A 471 2.25 -17.64 23.41
CA ALA A 471 3.55 -17.29 23.96
C ALA A 471 3.73 -17.72 25.42
N HIS A 472 2.70 -17.59 26.27
CA HIS A 472 2.81 -17.72 27.72
C HIS A 472 2.07 -18.92 28.32
N ASN A 473 1.28 -19.65 27.52
CA ASN A 473 0.66 -20.89 27.97
C ASN A 473 0.83 -22.02 26.95
N ARG A 474 1.76 -22.92 27.25
CA ARG A 474 2.11 -24.07 26.41
C ARG A 474 1.70 -25.43 27.02
N SER A 475 1.05 -25.45 28.18
CA SER A 475 0.50 -26.66 28.80
C SER A 475 -0.73 -27.17 28.06
N LYS A 476 -1.03 -28.47 28.23
CA LYS A 476 -2.19 -29.15 27.65
C LYS A 476 -2.21 -29.09 26.11
N ARG A 477 -1.06 -28.89 25.47
CA ARG A 477 -0.91 -28.83 24.02
C ARG A 477 -0.23 -30.10 23.51
N LYS A 478 -0.57 -30.45 22.28
CA LYS A 478 0.11 -31.49 21.53
C LYS A 478 1.03 -30.84 20.51
N PHE A 479 2.32 -31.13 20.60
CA PHE A 479 3.34 -30.72 19.63
C PHE A 479 3.51 -31.87 18.64
N ASP A 480 2.71 -31.83 17.57
CA ASP A 480 2.60 -32.87 16.56
C ASP A 480 3.56 -32.69 15.38
N ASP A 481 4.47 -31.72 15.49
CA ASP A 481 5.61 -31.58 14.61
C ASP A 481 6.66 -32.69 14.85
N ARG A 482 7.57 -32.87 13.90
CA ARG A 482 8.63 -33.90 13.96
C ARG A 482 9.44 -33.81 15.25
N THR A 483 9.78 -32.61 15.71
CA THR A 483 10.59 -32.40 16.91
C THR A 483 9.80 -32.79 18.16
N GLY A 484 8.57 -32.27 18.28
CA GLY A 484 7.68 -32.57 19.41
C GLY A 484 7.41 -34.07 19.61
N ILE A 485 7.08 -34.79 18.53
CA ILE A 485 6.81 -36.23 18.59
C ILE A 485 8.07 -37.03 18.90
N ARG A 486 9.20 -36.70 18.27
CA ARG A 486 10.43 -37.47 18.45
C ARG A 486 10.95 -37.38 19.88
N CYS A 487 10.93 -36.21 20.50
CA CYS A 487 11.32 -36.02 21.90
C CYS A 487 10.54 -36.90 22.90
N GLY A 488 9.29 -37.25 22.60
CA GLY A 488 8.48 -38.11 23.47
C GLY A 488 8.53 -39.60 23.10
N SER A 489 8.85 -39.94 21.85
CA SER A 489 8.71 -41.30 21.31
C SER A 489 10.03 -42.06 21.17
N HIS A 490 11.17 -41.37 21.10
CA HIS A 490 12.47 -42.03 21.00
C HIS A 490 12.77 -42.89 22.24
N GLN A 491 13.48 -44.00 22.06
CA GLN A 491 13.92 -44.88 23.16
C GLN A 491 15.44 -44.87 23.33
N GLN A 492 16.12 -43.98 22.62
CA GLN A 492 17.56 -43.77 22.67
C GLN A 492 17.96 -43.20 24.04
N ARG A 493 19.23 -43.37 24.41
CA ARG A 493 19.78 -42.82 25.65
C ARG A 493 19.68 -41.29 25.69
N LEU A 494 19.85 -40.66 24.54
CA LEU A 494 19.74 -39.23 24.33
C LEU A 494 19.14 -38.95 22.96
N LEU A 495 18.31 -37.91 22.87
CA LEU A 495 18.02 -37.25 21.62
C LEU A 495 18.26 -35.74 21.79
N LEU A 496 19.20 -35.20 21.03
CA LEU A 496 19.46 -33.76 20.94
C LEU A 496 18.98 -33.27 19.58
N GLN A 497 18.02 -32.34 19.61
CA GLN A 497 17.51 -31.68 18.42
C GLN A 497 17.78 -30.18 18.51
N THR A 498 17.98 -29.55 17.36
CA THR A 498 18.06 -28.10 17.27
C THR A 498 16.96 -27.63 16.37
N TYR A 499 16.17 -26.67 16.83
CA TYR A 499 15.04 -26.17 16.08
C TYR A 499 14.83 -24.68 16.31
N THR A 500 14.13 -24.05 15.37
CA THR A 500 13.69 -22.67 15.47
C THR A 500 12.25 -22.68 16.02
N ARG A 501 12.02 -22.04 17.16
CA ARG A 501 10.66 -21.85 17.72
C ARG A 501 9.81 -21.03 16.75
N ASP A 502 8.49 -21.09 16.92
CA ASP A 502 7.51 -20.24 16.22
C ASP A 502 7.83 -18.73 16.34
N THR A 503 8.58 -18.35 17.38
CA THR A 503 9.05 -16.98 17.66
C THR A 503 10.31 -16.58 16.88
N GLY A 504 10.93 -17.49 16.11
CA GLY A 504 12.20 -17.27 15.41
C GLY A 504 13.45 -17.53 16.26
N GLU A 505 13.31 -17.87 17.54
CA GLU A 505 14.45 -18.17 18.42
C GLU A 505 15.00 -19.58 18.16
N LEU A 506 16.32 -19.68 18.01
CA LEU A 506 17.05 -20.96 17.92
C LEU A 506 17.22 -21.59 19.29
N MET A 507 16.92 -22.88 19.38
CA MET A 507 16.89 -23.64 20.63
C MET A 507 17.47 -25.05 20.45
N HIS A 508 18.16 -25.54 21.47
CA HIS A 508 18.40 -26.96 21.63
C HIS A 508 17.26 -27.57 22.46
N ASP A 509 16.82 -28.76 22.05
CA ASP A 509 15.91 -29.63 22.80
C ASP A 509 16.64 -30.94 23.07
N LEU A 510 16.95 -31.16 24.34
CA LEU A 510 17.54 -32.40 24.80
C LEU A 510 16.46 -33.23 25.48
N SER A 511 16.29 -34.45 25.01
CA SER A 511 15.28 -35.37 25.53
C SER A 511 15.83 -36.72 25.94
N VAL A 512 15.26 -37.25 27.02
CA VAL A 512 15.55 -38.59 27.55
C VAL A 512 14.25 -39.31 27.88
N PRO A 513 14.16 -40.65 27.70
CA PRO A 513 12.94 -41.39 27.92
C PRO A 513 12.61 -41.54 29.42
N ILE A 514 11.34 -41.34 29.76
CA ILE A 514 10.74 -41.63 31.05
C ILE A 514 10.09 -43.02 30.95
N LYS A 515 10.60 -43.97 31.73
CA LYS A 515 10.05 -45.32 31.85
C LYS A 515 9.47 -45.50 33.25
N VAL A 516 8.21 -45.92 33.33
CA VAL A 516 7.49 -46.21 34.57
C VAL A 516 7.20 -47.70 34.57
N ASP A 517 7.68 -48.43 35.58
CA ASP A 517 7.57 -49.89 35.67
C ASP A 517 8.08 -50.61 34.39
N GLY A 518 9.14 -50.07 33.78
CA GLY A 518 9.72 -50.57 32.53
C GLY A 518 8.94 -50.24 31.25
N ARG A 519 7.75 -49.62 31.35
CA ARG A 519 6.96 -49.17 30.20
C ARG A 519 7.30 -47.72 29.84
N HIS A 520 7.50 -47.45 28.55
CA HIS A 520 7.82 -46.11 28.06
C HIS A 520 6.58 -45.21 28.13
N TRP A 521 6.61 -44.22 29.02
CA TRP A 521 5.51 -43.26 29.17
C TRP A 521 5.64 -42.10 28.17
N GLY A 522 6.86 -41.57 28.03
CA GLY A 522 7.19 -40.47 27.15
C GLY A 522 8.60 -39.97 27.43
N GLY A 523 8.90 -38.69 27.20
CA GLY A 523 10.23 -38.11 27.39
C GLY A 523 10.25 -36.88 28.29
N LEU A 524 11.32 -36.70 29.06
CA LEU A 524 11.66 -35.42 29.69
C LEU A 524 12.49 -34.61 28.69
N ARG A 525 12.00 -33.42 28.37
CA ARG A 525 12.59 -32.46 27.44
C ARG A 525 13.14 -31.27 28.19
N LEU A 526 14.39 -30.94 27.93
CA LEU A 526 15.06 -29.76 28.43
C LEU A 526 15.40 -28.87 27.24
N GLY A 527 14.71 -27.73 27.16
CA GLY A 527 14.97 -26.71 26.15
C GLY A 527 15.95 -25.68 26.66
N TYR A 528 17.04 -25.44 25.94
CA TYR A 528 18.06 -24.47 26.32
C TYR A 528 18.60 -23.70 25.12
N ARG A 529 19.14 -22.52 25.39
CA ARG A 529 19.79 -21.70 24.38
C ARG A 529 21.09 -22.37 23.92
N PRO A 530 21.49 -22.19 22.65
CA PRO A 530 22.86 -22.50 22.25
C PRO A 530 23.88 -21.74 23.09
N GLU A 531 25.01 -22.37 23.36
CA GLU A 531 26.12 -21.69 24.04
C GLU A 531 26.56 -20.47 23.20
N LYS A 532 26.67 -19.30 23.85
CA LYS A 532 27.19 -18.11 23.15
C LYS A 532 28.66 -18.37 22.83
N MET A 533 28.99 -18.50 21.55
CA MET A 533 30.39 -18.65 21.14
C MET A 533 31.21 -17.46 21.67
N PRO A 534 32.35 -17.70 22.34
CA PRO A 534 33.24 -16.63 22.75
C PRO A 534 33.64 -15.82 21.51
N GLY A 535 33.18 -14.56 21.42
CA GLY A 535 33.52 -13.64 20.32
C GLY A 535 32.35 -13.17 19.44
N THR A 536 31.14 -13.71 19.60
CA THR A 536 29.96 -13.14 18.94
C THR A 536 29.34 -12.06 19.84
N ARG A 537 29.56 -10.79 19.48
CA ARG A 537 28.89 -9.62 20.08
C ARG A 537 27.49 -9.46 19.55
#